data_AF-A0A8X6HHF0-F1
#
_entry.id   AF-A0A8X6HHF0-F1
#
_cell.length_a   1.000
_cell.length_b   1.000
_cell.length_c   1.000
_cell.angle_alpha   90.00
_cell.angle_beta   90.00
_cell.angle_gamma   90.00
#
_symmetry.space_group_name_H-M   'P 1'
#
loop_
_entity.id
_entity.type
_entity.pdbx_description
1 polymer ?
#
loop_
_entity_poly.entity_id
_entity_poly.type
_entity_poly.pdbx_seq_one_letter_code
_entity_poly.pdbx_strand_id
1 'polypeptide(L)'
;MVTSYIGSIVENLTESNPINFIENEENSPTFLSYSGGVSHPDLLLMHPTLSGRVQHKVIDSPGSARHKILLLSIINYGPSYRKPRQTYWNLKKANWTKFKS
;
A
#
# COMPACT_ATOMS: atom_id res chain seq x y z
N MET A 1 -19.41 13.67 -12.74
CA MET A 1 -17.96 13.76 -13.00
C MET A 1 -17.66 12.90 -14.20
N VAL A 2 -16.92 13.40 -15.19
CA VAL A 2 -16.48 12.57 -16.32
C VAL A 2 -15.24 11.82 -15.85
N THR A 3 -15.40 10.54 -15.52
CA THR A 3 -14.27 9.69 -15.14
C THR A 3 -13.57 9.23 -16.40
N SER A 4 -12.24 9.29 -16.41
CA SER A 4 -11.47 8.74 -17.54
C SER A 4 -11.75 7.24 -17.64
N TYR A 5 -11.59 6.64 -18.83
CA TYR A 5 -11.77 5.18 -19.01
C TYR A 5 -11.02 4.36 -17.94
N ILE A 6 -9.79 4.78 -17.60
CA ILE A 6 -8.98 4.14 -16.56
C ILE A 6 -9.60 4.33 -15.16
N GLY A 7 -10.13 5.52 -14.87
CA GLY A 7 -10.82 5.79 -13.60
C GLY A 7 -12.04 4.88 -13.42
N SER A 8 -12.83 4.68 -14.48
CA SER A 8 -14.00 3.80 -14.43
C SER A 8 -13.66 2.34 -14.14
N ILE A 9 -12.48 1.86 -14.55
CA ILE A 9 -12.01 0.50 -14.25
C ILE A 9 -11.69 0.37 -12.76
N VAL A 10 -11.03 1.37 -12.18
CA VAL A 10 -10.68 1.38 -10.75
C VAL A 10 -11.95 1.49 -9.89
N GLU A 11 -12.87 2.37 -10.27
CA GLU A 11 -14.18 2.49 -9.61
C GLU A 11 -14.92 1.16 -9.63
N ASN A 12 -15.02 0.52 -10.81
CA ASN A 12 -15.67 -0.78 -10.95
C ASN A 12 -14.99 -1.87 -10.10
N LEU A 13 -13.65 -1.87 -10.01
CA LEU A 13 -12.91 -2.79 -9.15
C LEU A 13 -13.28 -2.60 -7.67
N THR A 14 -13.38 -1.36 -7.20
CA THR A 14 -13.73 -1.05 -5.80
C THR A 14 -15.20 -1.32 -5.49
N GLU A 15 -16.10 -1.13 -6.46
CA GLU A 15 -17.54 -1.36 -6.28
C GLU A 15 -17.92 -2.84 -6.35
N SER A 16 -17.18 -3.65 -7.13
CA SER A 16 -17.48 -5.07 -7.33
C SER A 16 -16.80 -6.01 -6.33
N ASN A 17 -15.88 -5.52 -5.50
CA ASN A 17 -15.10 -6.33 -4.57
C ASN A 17 -15.17 -5.76 -3.14
N PRO A 18 -14.91 -6.56 -2.10
CA PRO A 18 -14.75 -6.07 -0.74
C PRO A 18 -13.40 -5.35 -0.61
N ILE A 19 -13.29 -4.17 -1.23
CA ILE A 19 -12.11 -3.30 -1.21
C ILE A 19 -12.59 -1.89 -0.96
N ASN A 20 -12.08 -1.27 0.09
CA ASN A 20 -12.29 0.15 0.35
C ASN A 20 -11.14 0.94 -0.27
N PHE A 21 -11.50 1.97 -1.03
CA PHE A 21 -10.57 3.04 -1.40
C PHE A 21 -10.40 3.98 -0.20
N ILE A 22 -9.16 4.31 0.12
CA ILE A 22 -8.83 5.28 1.17
C ILE A 22 -8.37 6.56 0.50
N GLU A 23 -9.17 7.63 0.63
CA GLU A 23 -8.74 8.97 0.26
C GLU A 23 -7.71 9.50 1.27
N ASN A 24 -6.75 10.26 0.77
CA ASN A 24 -5.88 11.06 1.62
C ASN A 24 -6.73 12.09 2.38
N GLU A 25 -6.65 12.15 3.71
CA GLU A 25 -7.54 12.99 4.53
C GLU A 25 -7.53 14.48 4.12
N GLU A 26 -6.38 14.98 3.69
CA GLU A 26 -6.21 16.38 3.27
C GLU A 26 -6.47 16.60 1.77
N ASN A 27 -6.75 15.54 1.01
CA ASN A 27 -6.78 15.57 -0.47
C ASN A 27 -5.53 16.24 -1.07
N SER A 28 -4.38 16.08 -0.39
CA SER A 28 -3.10 16.62 -0.80
C SER A 28 -2.54 15.81 -1.99
N PRO A 29 -2.09 16.47 -3.07
CA PRO A 29 -1.58 15.80 -4.27
C PRO A 29 -0.38 14.94 -3.97
N THR A 30 -0.38 13.71 -4.48
CA THR A 30 0.72 12.77 -4.29
C THR A 30 1.79 12.91 -5.35
N PHE A 31 1.53 13.61 -6.46
CA PHE A 31 2.50 13.82 -7.54
C PHE A 31 2.60 15.28 -7.99
N LEU A 32 3.83 15.72 -8.27
CA LEU A 32 4.15 17.01 -8.87
C LEU A 32 4.88 16.84 -10.21
N SER A 33 4.21 17.17 -11.31
CA SER A 33 4.74 17.08 -12.67
C SER A 33 5.81 18.14 -13.00
N TYR A 34 6.64 17.90 -14.03
CA TYR A 34 7.73 18.81 -14.44
C TYR A 34 7.21 20.17 -14.89
N SER A 35 5.99 20.20 -15.43
CA SER A 35 5.27 21.40 -15.84
C SER A 35 4.59 22.13 -14.67
N GLY A 36 4.77 21.70 -13.42
CA GLY A 36 4.18 22.33 -12.24
C GLY A 36 2.73 21.92 -11.97
N GLY A 37 2.14 21.05 -12.79
CA GLY A 37 0.84 20.43 -12.50
C GLY A 37 0.93 19.46 -11.33
N VAL A 38 -0.10 19.44 -10.48
CA VAL A 38 -0.26 18.51 -9.36
C VAL A 38 -1.32 17.47 -9.68
N SER A 39 -1.12 16.22 -9.26
CA SER A 39 -2.10 15.15 -9.48
C SER A 39 -2.09 14.10 -8.36
N HIS A 40 -3.08 13.20 -8.40
CA HIS A 40 -3.27 12.08 -7.48
C HIS A 40 -3.26 10.75 -8.24
N PRO A 41 -2.13 10.32 -8.81
CA PRO A 41 -2.05 9.04 -9.50
C PRO A 41 -1.93 7.85 -8.54
N ASP A 42 -1.53 8.09 -7.29
CA ASP A 42 -1.26 7.04 -6.31
C ASP A 42 -2.56 6.67 -5.58
N LEU A 43 -2.86 5.37 -5.53
CA LEU A 43 -4.08 4.83 -4.95
C LEU A 43 -3.78 4.02 -3.69
N LEU A 44 -4.60 4.18 -2.66
CA LEU A 44 -4.55 3.35 -1.46
C LEU A 44 -5.83 2.52 -1.36
N LEU A 45 -5.67 1.20 -1.44
CA LEU A 45 -6.76 0.23 -1.37
C LEU A 45 -6.58 -0.65 -0.14
N MET A 46 -7.66 -0.91 0.58
CA MET A 46 -7.66 -1.76 1.76
C MET A 46 -8.80 -2.77 1.74
N HIS A 47 -8.62 -3.89 2.42
CA HIS A 47 -9.73 -4.77 2.72
C HIS A 47 -10.61 -4.17 3.84
N PRO A 48 -11.95 -4.25 3.79
CA PRO A 48 -12.87 -3.68 4.77
C PRO A 48 -12.61 -4.12 6.22
N THR A 49 -12.04 -5.30 6.45
CA THR A 49 -11.70 -5.79 7.80
C THR A 49 -10.60 -4.99 8.49
N LEU A 50 -9.83 -4.21 7.72
CA LEU A 50 -8.80 -3.31 8.24
C LEU A 50 -9.33 -1.88 8.42
N SER A 51 -10.59 -1.62 8.04
CA SER A 51 -11.22 -0.30 8.21
C SER A 51 -11.21 0.12 9.69
N GLY A 52 -10.84 1.38 9.95
CA GLY A 52 -10.70 1.91 11.31
C GLY A 52 -9.48 1.42 12.09
N ARG A 53 -8.62 0.56 11.49
CA ARG A 53 -7.35 0.09 12.09
C ARG A 53 -6.14 0.62 11.34
N VAL A 54 -6.33 1.59 10.48
CA VAL A 54 -5.30 2.12 9.60
C VAL A 54 -5.31 3.63 9.73
N GLN A 55 -4.12 4.20 9.93
CA GLN A 55 -3.86 5.61 9.78
C GLN A 55 -2.94 5.80 8.58
N HIS A 56 -3.18 6.82 7.79
CA HIS A 56 -2.30 7.20 6.69
C HIS A 56 -1.99 8.68 6.75
N LYS A 57 -0.85 9.05 6.16
CA LYS A 57 -0.51 10.45 5.90
C LYS A 57 0.37 10.56 4.66
N VAL A 58 0.23 11.66 3.95
CA VAL A 58 1.16 12.02 2.88
C VAL A 58 2.28 12.86 3.47
N ILE A 59 3.53 12.48 3.22
CA ILE A 59 4.71 13.24 3.62
C ILE A 59 5.56 13.56 2.40
N ASP A 60 6.20 14.73 2.40
CA ASP A 60 7.10 15.09 1.31
C ASP A 60 8.34 14.17 1.30
N SER A 61 8.78 13.82 0.09
CA SER A 61 9.97 12.99 -0.06
C SER A 61 11.23 13.82 0.23
N PRO A 62 12.27 13.24 0.86
CA PRO A 62 13.50 13.97 1.21
C PRO A 62 14.41 14.27 -0.01
N GLY A 63 13.87 14.26 -1.24
CA GLY A 63 14.64 14.49 -2.46
C GLY A 63 13.77 15.05 -3.58
N SER A 64 14.31 15.09 -4.80
CA SER A 64 13.59 15.53 -6.01
C SER A 64 12.62 14.47 -6.56
N ALA A 65 12.26 13.48 -5.75
CA ALA A 65 11.23 12.52 -6.10
C ALA A 65 9.88 13.25 -6.09
N ARG A 66 9.33 13.43 -7.29
CA ARG A 66 8.08 14.14 -7.56
C ARG A 66 6.85 13.48 -6.98
N HIS A 67 6.99 12.23 -6.56
CA HIS A 67 6.01 11.54 -5.74
C HIS A 67 6.27 11.86 -4.27
N LYS A 68 5.20 12.26 -3.59
CA LYS A 68 5.14 12.27 -2.14
C LYS A 68 5.03 10.84 -1.62
N ILE A 69 5.39 10.65 -0.37
CA ILE A 69 5.36 9.35 0.28
C ILE A 69 4.01 9.18 0.98
N LEU A 70 3.27 8.12 0.62
CA LEU A 70 2.10 7.66 1.36
C LEU A 70 2.59 6.75 2.50
N LEU A 71 2.55 7.26 3.74
CA LEU A 71 2.91 6.48 4.91
C LEU A 71 1.66 5.85 5.53
N LEU A 72 1.67 4.52 5.64
CA LEU A 72 0.59 3.73 6.23
C LEU A 72 1.02 3.15 7.59
N SER A 73 0.18 3.31 8.60
CA SER A 73 0.34 2.71 9.93
C SER A 73 -0.87 1.84 10.26
N ILE A 74 -0.63 0.59 10.65
CA ILE A 74 -1.69 -0.31 11.10
C ILE A 74 -1.73 -0.27 12.63
N ILE A 75 -2.85 0.20 13.17
CA ILE A 75 -3.12 0.20 14.60
C ILE A 75 -3.67 -1.19 14.98
N ASN A 76 -2.86 -1.95 15.71
CA ASN A 76 -3.29 -3.24 16.24
C ASN A 76 -3.67 -3.09 17.71
N TYR A 77 -4.97 -3.01 18.00
CA TYR A 77 -5.51 -3.05 19.38
C TYR A 77 -5.56 -4.52 19.86
N GLY A 78 -4.40 -5.09 20.14
CA GLY A 78 -4.31 -6.45 20.68
C GLY A 78 -2.89 -6.76 21.14
N PRO A 79 -2.69 -7.77 22.01
CA PRO A 79 -1.35 -8.23 22.35
C PRO A 79 -0.64 -8.62 21.06
N SER A 80 0.38 -7.84 20.69
CA SER A 80 1.23 -8.13 19.55
C SER A 80 1.94 -9.44 19.87
N TYR A 81 1.40 -10.56 19.39
CA TYR A 81 2.13 -11.82 19.37
C TYR A 81 3.25 -11.65 18.34
N ARG A 82 4.32 -10.97 18.77
CA ARG A 82 5.58 -10.94 18.03
C ARG A 82 6.11 -12.35 18.11
N LYS A 83 5.86 -13.16 17.07
CA LYS A 83 6.69 -14.34 16.86
C LYS A 83 8.13 -13.84 16.94
N PRO A 84 8.97 -14.37 17.84
CA PRO A 84 10.37 -13.97 17.87
C PRO A 84 10.92 -14.15 16.46
N ARG A 85 11.56 -13.09 15.95
CA ARG A 85 12.17 -13.10 14.62
C ARG A 85 13.08 -14.33 14.58
N GLN A 86 12.70 -15.36 13.84
CA GLN A 86 13.58 -16.50 13.61
C GLN A 86 14.78 -15.94 12.82
N THR A 87 15.87 -15.66 13.52
CA THR A 87 17.15 -15.24 12.94
C THR A 87 17.92 -16.40 12.32
N TYR A 88 17.26 -17.53 12.13
CA TYR A 88 17.86 -18.71 11.54
C TYR A 88 17.16 -18.99 10.23
N TRP A 89 17.73 -18.50 9.14
CA TRP A 89 17.74 -19.31 7.93
C TRP A 89 18.40 -20.63 8.34
N ASN A 90 17.60 -21.66 8.59
CA ASN A 90 18.14 -22.99 8.83
C ASN A 90 18.58 -23.52 7.45
N LEU A 91 19.72 -23.02 6.96
CA LEU A 91 20.47 -23.53 5.81
C LEU A 91 21.06 -24.91 6.13
N LYS A 92 20.31 -25.77 6.84
CA LYS A 92 20.63 -27.19 6.93
C LYS A 92 20.31 -27.77 5.56
N LYS A 93 21.36 -27.69 4.73
CA LYS A 93 21.61 -28.30 3.43
C LYS A 93 20.42 -29.11 2.91
N ALA A 94 19.88 -28.67 1.77
CA ALA A 94 18.95 -29.45 0.98
C ALA A 94 19.43 -30.91 0.89
N ASN A 95 18.54 -31.87 1.12
CA ASN A 95 18.89 -33.28 1.02
C ASN A 95 18.93 -33.67 -0.46
N TRP A 96 20.06 -33.35 -1.09
CA TRP A 96 20.31 -33.57 -2.53
C TRP A 96 20.17 -35.04 -2.96
N THR A 97 20.17 -36.00 -2.02
CA THR A 97 19.90 -37.41 -2.35
C THR A 97 18.47 -37.64 -2.85
N LYS A 98 17.52 -36.77 -2.50
CA LYS A 98 16.13 -36.81 -2.98
C LYS A 98 15.94 -36.23 -4.40
N PHE A 99 16.97 -35.64 -4.99
CA PHE A 99 16.91 -34.94 -6.28
C PHE A 99 17.80 -35.58 -7.35
N LYS A 100 18.25 -36.82 -7.16
CA LYS A 100 18.90 -37.57 -8.24
C LYS A 100 17.82 -38.17 -9.15
N SER A 101 17.84 -37.75 -10.42
CA SER A 101 17.13 -38.35 -11.56
C SER A 101 17.58 -39.78 -11.80
#